data_AF-A0A376VNL8-F1
#
_entry.id   AF-A0A376VNL8-F1
#
_cell.length_a   1.000
_cell.length_b   1.000
_cell.length_c   1.000
_cell.angle_alpha   90.00
_cell.angle_beta   90.00
_cell.angle_gamma   90.00
#
_symmetry.space_group_name_H-M   'P 1'
#
loop_
_entity.id
_entity.type
_entity.pdbx_description
1 polymer ?
#
loop_
_entity_poly.entity_id
_entity_poly.type
_entity_poly.pdbx_seq_one_letter_code
_entity_poly.pdbx_strand_id
1 'polypeptide(L)'
;MLGKANIACPSILDYSILNDNGSMFNTPPTFAWYLSGLVFKWLKANGGVAEMDKSISKKQNCCMGVIDNSDFYRNDVAKANRSRMNVAVPVGGQCA
;
A
#
# COMPACT_ATOMS: atom_id res chain seq x y z
N MET A 1 12.41 -4.08 -20.90
CA MET A 1 12.66 -3.87 -19.45
C MET A 1 13.41 -5.05 -18.84
N LEU A 2 13.16 -6.29 -19.27
CA LEU A 2 14.03 -7.44 -18.97
C LEU A 2 15.32 -7.39 -19.81
N GLY A 3 16.39 -8.00 -19.30
CA GLY A 3 17.70 -8.11 -19.95
C GLY A 3 18.54 -6.82 -19.95
N LYS A 4 18.14 -5.81 -19.17
CA LYS A 4 18.81 -4.50 -19.10
C LYS A 4 19.31 -4.15 -17.70
N ALA A 5 19.54 -5.17 -16.86
CA ALA A 5 20.14 -4.94 -15.55
C ALA A 5 21.54 -4.33 -15.71
N ASN A 6 21.88 -3.39 -14.83
CA ASN A 6 23.25 -2.88 -14.77
C ASN A 6 24.19 -4.03 -14.40
N ILE A 7 25.42 -4.03 -14.92
CA ILE A 7 26.46 -5.03 -14.62
C ILE A 7 26.72 -5.15 -13.11
N ALA A 8 26.58 -4.05 -12.36
CA ALA A 8 26.74 -4.05 -10.90
C ALA A 8 25.50 -4.60 -10.13
N CYS A 9 24.41 -4.92 -10.82
CA CYS A 9 23.18 -5.40 -10.19
C CYS A 9 23.36 -6.85 -9.69
N PRO A 10 23.13 -7.14 -8.41
CA PRO A 10 23.13 -8.51 -7.92
C PRO A 10 22.06 -9.37 -8.61
N SER A 11 22.36 -10.64 -8.89
CA SER A 11 21.44 -11.56 -9.59
C SER A 11 20.07 -11.71 -8.92
N ILE A 12 20.00 -11.60 -7.59
CA ILE A 12 18.74 -11.63 -6.82
C ILE A 12 17.80 -10.45 -7.12
N LEU A 13 18.30 -9.37 -7.74
CA LEU A 13 17.54 -8.19 -8.15
C LEU A 13 17.38 -8.08 -9.68
N ASP A 14 17.99 -8.99 -10.46
CA ASP A 14 17.80 -9.03 -11.92
C ASP A 14 16.45 -9.69 -12.26
N TYR A 15 15.52 -8.89 -12.77
CA TYR A 15 14.19 -9.37 -13.14
C TYR A 15 14.19 -10.42 -14.25
N SER A 16 15.21 -10.46 -15.11
CA SER A 16 15.34 -11.49 -16.14
C SER A 16 15.57 -12.85 -15.50
N ILE A 17 16.53 -12.91 -14.57
CA ILE A 17 16.85 -14.12 -13.80
C ILE A 17 15.66 -14.54 -12.94
N LEU A 18 15.03 -13.60 -12.23
CA LEU A 18 13.84 -13.91 -11.42
C LEU A 18 12.69 -14.44 -12.29
N ASN A 19 12.45 -13.86 -13.46
CA ASN A 19 11.41 -14.31 -14.38
C ASN A 19 11.70 -15.72 -14.92
N ASP A 20 12.92 -15.97 -15.38
CA ASP A 20 13.33 -17.25 -15.96
C ASP A 20 13.26 -18.39 -14.93
N ASN A 21 13.42 -18.06 -13.64
CA ASN A 21 13.31 -19.01 -12.52
C ASN A 21 11.94 -18.95 -11.82
N GLY A 22 10.94 -18.24 -12.36
CA GLY A 22 9.60 -18.15 -11.76
C GLY A 22 9.59 -17.63 -10.32
N SER A 23 10.42 -16.63 -10.02
CA SER A 23 10.68 -16.07 -8.67
C SER A 23 11.31 -17.03 -7.67
N MET A 24 11.89 -18.14 -8.14
CA MET A 24 12.54 -19.18 -7.33
C MET A 24 14.04 -19.34 -7.67
N PHE A 25 14.71 -18.23 -8.00
CA PHE A 25 16.16 -18.25 -8.30
C PHE A 25 17.00 -18.75 -7.11
N ASN A 26 16.60 -18.42 -5.88
CA ASN A 26 17.13 -18.97 -4.64
C ASN A 26 15.95 -19.40 -3.73
N THR A 27 16.23 -19.75 -2.47
CA THR A 27 15.17 -20.03 -1.48
C THR A 27 14.30 -18.79 -1.26
N PRO A 28 13.03 -18.79 -1.72
CA PRO A 28 12.16 -17.63 -1.55
C PRO A 28 11.66 -17.56 -0.10
N PRO A 29 11.10 -16.42 0.34
CA PRO A 29 10.47 -16.29 1.65
C PRO A 29 9.12 -17.04 1.67
N THR A 30 9.17 -18.37 1.78
CA THR A 30 8.03 -19.30 1.62
C THR A 30 6.84 -18.95 2.53
N PHE A 31 7.12 -18.56 3.77
CA PHE A 31 6.08 -18.16 4.73
C PHE A 31 5.34 -16.88 4.30
N ALA A 32 6.08 -15.84 3.89
CA ALA A 32 5.48 -14.59 3.40
C ALA A 32 4.69 -14.82 2.10
N TRP A 33 5.17 -15.72 1.23
CA TRP A 33 4.46 -16.09 0.00
C TRP A 33 3.12 -16.77 0.32
N TYR A 34 3.13 -17.75 1.23
CA TYR A 34 1.91 -18.44 1.65
C TYR A 34 0.87 -17.48 2.24
N LEU A 35 1.28 -16.62 3.19
CA LEU A 35 0.38 -15.62 3.79
C LEU A 35 -0.19 -14.65 2.77
N SER A 36 0.63 -14.17 1.82
CA SER A 36 0.16 -13.31 0.74
C SER A 36 -0.91 -14.00 -0.10
N GLY A 37 -0.72 -15.30 -0.39
CA GLY A 37 -1.72 -16.12 -1.06
C GLY A 37 -3.06 -16.20 -0.32
N LEU A 38 -3.03 -16.31 1.01
CA LEU A 38 -4.24 -16.28 1.84
C LEU A 38 -4.93 -14.90 1.81
N VAL A 39 -4.15 -13.81 1.88
CA VAL A 39 -4.68 -12.45 1.78
C VAL A 39 -5.35 -12.22 0.42
N PHE A 40 -4.76 -12.72 -0.68
CA PHE A 40 -5.37 -12.61 -2.00
C PHE A 40 -6.67 -13.41 -2.12
N LYS A 41 -6.73 -14.62 -1.54
CA LYS A 41 -7.97 -15.41 -1.47
C LYS A 41 -9.05 -14.67 -0.67
N TRP A 42 -8.70 -14.13 0.48
CA TRP A 42 -9.60 -13.32 1.31
C TRP A 42 -10.10 -12.09 0.54
N LEU A 43 -9.22 -11.38 -0.15
CA LEU A 43 -9.59 -10.19 -0.92
C LEU A 43 -10.60 -10.53 -2.03
N LYS A 44 -10.38 -11.63 -2.76
CA LYS A 44 -11.34 -12.12 -3.77
C LYS A 44 -12.67 -12.55 -3.13
N ALA A 45 -12.64 -13.23 -1.99
CA ALA A 45 -13.84 -13.65 -1.28
C ALA A 45 -14.70 -12.46 -0.79
N ASN A 46 -14.08 -11.31 -0.53
CA ASN A 46 -14.78 -10.09 -0.11
C ASN A 46 -15.15 -9.16 -1.29
N GLY A 47 -15.27 -9.69 -2.51
CA GLY A 47 -15.69 -8.92 -3.69
C GLY A 47 -14.57 -8.16 -4.41
N GLY A 48 -13.31 -8.46 -4.07
CA GLY A 48 -12.15 -7.95 -4.79
C GLY A 48 -11.89 -6.46 -4.58
N VAL A 49 -11.07 -5.89 -5.47
CA VAL A 49 -10.58 -4.51 -5.33
C VAL A 49 -11.69 -3.46 -5.41
N ALA A 50 -12.79 -3.74 -6.13
CA ALA A 50 -13.91 -2.80 -6.24
C ALA A 50 -14.64 -2.61 -4.90
N GLU A 51 -14.91 -3.71 -4.18
CA GLU A 51 -15.50 -3.62 -2.84
C GLU A 51 -14.52 -3.04 -1.82
N MET A 52 -13.22 -3.32 -1.95
CA MET A 52 -12.21 -2.70 -1.09
C MET A 52 -12.17 -1.18 -1.30
N ASP A 53 -12.26 -0.69 -2.53
CA ASP A 53 -12.27 0.74 -2.83
C ASP A 53 -13.49 1.47 -2.22
N LYS A 54 -14.67 0.84 -2.27
CA LYS A 54 -15.88 1.35 -1.58
C LYS A 54 -15.69 1.40 -0.06
N SER A 55 -15.15 0.34 0.52
CA SER A 55 -14.88 0.26 1.97
C SER A 55 -13.86 1.30 2.42
N ILE A 56 -12.77 1.46 1.66
CA ILE A 56 -11.73 2.47 1.90
C ILE A 56 -12.32 3.88 1.80
N SER A 57 -13.12 4.16 0.78
CA SER A 57 -13.76 5.47 0.60
C SER A 57 -14.70 5.80 1.76
N LYS A 58 -15.49 4.84 2.25
CA LYS A 58 -16.33 5.02 3.44
C LYS A 58 -15.51 5.33 4.70
N LYS A 59 -14.42 4.58 4.92
CA LYS A 59 -13.51 4.80 6.06
C LYS A 59 -12.83 6.17 6.00
N GLN A 60 -12.34 6.55 4.82
CA GLN A 60 -11.67 7.83 4.61
C GLN A 60 -12.65 9.01 4.79
N ASN A 61 -13.86 8.93 4.25
CA ASN A 61 -14.88 9.97 4.43
C ASN A 61 -15.27 10.13 5.91
N CYS A 62 -15.41 9.02 6.64
CA CYS A 62 -15.69 9.05 8.07
C CYS A 62 -14.55 9.75 8.85
N CYS A 63 -13.31 9.32 8.63
CA CYS A 63 -12.14 9.87 9.33
C CYS A 63 -11.92 11.36 8.99
N MET A 64 -11.93 11.72 7.71
CA MET A 64 -11.76 13.11 7.28
C MET A 64 -12.92 14.00 7.72
N GLY A 65 -14.14 13.46 7.80
CA GLY A 65 -15.27 14.18 8.36
C GLY A 65 -15.06 14.58 9.82
N VAL A 66 -14.37 13.76 10.62
CA VAL A 66 -14.01 14.12 12.00
C VAL A 66 -12.91 15.18 12.02
N ILE A 67 -11.88 15.03 11.19
CA ILE A 67 -10.73 15.96 11.16
C ILE A 67 -11.14 17.34 10.67
N ASP A 68 -11.90 17.42 9.56
CA ASP A 68 -12.30 18.70 8.96
C ASP A 68 -13.32 19.47 9.83
N ASN A 69 -14.00 18.81 10.78
CA ASN A 69 -14.98 19.43 11.70
C ASN A 69 -14.45 19.57 13.14
N SER A 70 -13.15 19.33 13.38
CA SER A 70 -12.55 19.42 14.70
C SER A 70 -11.60 20.61 14.77
N ASP A 71 -11.67 21.37 15.86
CA ASP A 71 -10.69 22.42 16.16
C ASP A 71 -9.37 21.87 16.72
N PHE A 72 -9.35 20.59 17.12
CA PHE A 72 -8.22 19.93 17.75
C PHE A 72 -7.35 19.15 16.77
N TYR A 73 -7.94 18.61 15.70
CA TYR A 73 -7.22 17.86 14.68
C TYR A 73 -7.12 18.67 13.40
N ARG A 74 -5.96 18.63 12.75
CA ARG A 74 -5.73 19.37 11.50
C ARG A 74 -5.15 18.44 10.43
N ASN A 75 -5.44 18.74 9.16
CA ASN A 75 -4.76 18.11 8.04
C ASN A 75 -4.48 19.16 6.95
N ASP A 76 -3.21 19.50 6.78
CA ASP A 76 -2.73 20.54 5.86
C ASP A 76 -2.57 20.08 4.40
N VAL A 77 -2.91 18.83 4.11
CA VAL A 77 -2.81 18.31 2.74
C VAL A 77 -4.03 18.76 1.95
N ALA A 78 -3.79 19.31 0.75
CA ALA A 78 -4.83 19.70 -0.18
C ALA A 78 -5.81 18.54 -0.44
N LYS A 79 -7.13 18.82 -0.41
CA LYS A 79 -8.19 17.78 -0.45
C LYS A 79 -8.03 16.78 -1.60
N ALA A 80 -7.65 17.24 -2.79
CA ALA A 80 -7.46 16.39 -3.97
C ALA A 80 -6.28 15.41 -3.84
N ASN A 81 -5.30 15.70 -2.98
CA ASN A 81 -4.07 14.93 -2.81
C ASN A 81 -4.04 14.16 -1.48
N ARG A 82 -5.14 14.16 -0.72
CA ARG A 82 -5.23 13.44 0.54
C ARG A 82 -5.22 11.93 0.28
N SER A 83 -4.28 11.23 0.91
CA SER A 83 -4.21 9.76 0.80
C SER A 83 -5.44 9.12 1.42
N ARG A 84 -5.97 8.10 0.73
CA ARG A 84 -7.08 7.26 1.23
C ARG A 84 -6.62 6.14 2.16
N MET A 85 -5.32 5.90 2.22
CA MET A 85 -4.72 4.81 2.98
C MET A 85 -4.04 5.30 4.26
N ASN A 86 -3.33 6.42 4.16
CA ASN A 86 -2.48 6.93 5.23
C ASN A 86 -2.91 8.36 5.56
N VAL A 87 -3.53 8.55 6.72
CA VAL A 87 -4.05 9.85 7.16
C VAL A 87 -3.09 10.47 8.18
N ALA A 88 -2.48 11.60 7.83
CA ALA A 88 -1.72 12.40 8.78
C ALA A 88 -2.67 13.26 9.63
N VAL A 89 -2.55 13.16 10.96
CA VAL A 89 -3.41 13.88 11.91
C VAL A 89 -2.57 14.58 12.98
N PRO A 90 -1.88 15.69 12.65
CA PRO A 90 -1.31 16.55 13.67
C PRO A 90 -2.42 17.10 14.59
N VAL A 91 -2.08 17.19 15.88
CA VAL A 91 -2.92 17.83 16.90
C VAL A 91 -2.59 19.32 16.91
N GLY A 92 -3.62 20.16 16.87
CA GLY A 92 -3.52 21.60 17.04
C GLY A 92 -3.28 21.98 18.49
N GLY A 93 -2.02 21.87 18.94
CA GLY A 93 -1.53 22.70 20.04
C GLY A 93 -0.93 23.97 19.42
N GLN A 94 -1.36 25.15 19.85
CA GLN A 94 -0.69 26.40 19.48
C GLN A 94 0.81 26.30 19.79
N CYS A 95 1.63 26.35 18.74
CA CYS A 95 3.02 26.78 18.82
C CYS A 95 3.29 27.64 17.58
N ALA A 96 3.28 28.95 17.83
CA ALA A 96 3.82 30.09 17.06
C ALA A 96 3.74 30.05 15.53
#